data_AF-A0A375CJ07-F1
#
_entry.id   AF-A0A375CJ07-F1
#
_cell.length_a   1.000
_cell.length_b   1.000
_cell.length_c   1.000
_cell.angle_alpha   90.00
_cell.angle_beta   90.00
_cell.angle_gamma   90.00
#
_symmetry.space_group_name_H-M   'P 1'
#
loop_
_entity.id
_entity.type
_entity.pdbx_description
1 polymer ?
#
loop_
_entity_poly.entity_id
_entity_poly.type
_entity_poly.pdbx_seq_one_letter_code
_entity_poly.pdbx_strand_id
1 'polypeptide(L)'
;MFKIPMLGKMLGTPAPEAGGKARAEPPPAPSAAGAPRKGMPEQLAQNLKTQGDAMIQYGARLLVMREMLCAMAVALPPDARASAQRQFRQRIDQLLSLTDDHVLPAEFHTALLAEVNYYLGELKQR
;
A
#
# COMPACT_ATOMS: atom_id res chain seq x y z
N MET A 1 25.40 -23.57 8.10
CA MET A 1 25.59 -25.03 8.22
C MET A 1 24.57 -25.70 7.31
N PHE A 2 24.95 -26.01 6.07
CA PHE A 2 24.07 -26.57 5.03
C PHE A 2 24.34 -28.08 4.91
N LYS A 3 23.29 -28.91 4.88
CA LYS A 3 23.40 -30.37 4.71
C LYS A 3 22.66 -30.80 3.44
N ILE A 4 23.41 -31.38 2.52
CA ILE A 4 22.96 -32.12 1.34
C ILE A 4 23.29 -33.59 1.61
N PRO A 5 22.35 -34.54 1.49
CA PRO A 5 22.71 -35.94 1.31
C PRO A 5 22.60 -36.32 -0.18
N MET A 6 23.77 -36.57 -0.76
CA MET A 6 24.00 -37.22 -2.05
C MET A 6 23.95 -38.75 -1.91
N LEU A 7 23.49 -39.39 -2.98
CA LEU A 7 23.86 -40.73 -3.48
C LEU A 7 23.91 -41.92 -2.51
N GLY A 8 22.95 -42.82 -2.70
CA GLY A 8 23.12 -44.26 -2.51
C GLY A 8 22.55 -45.01 -3.71
N LYS A 9 23.35 -45.18 -4.77
CA LYS A 9 23.10 -46.10 -5.89
C LYS A 9 24.21 -47.16 -5.90
N MET A 10 23.82 -48.35 -6.39
CA MET A 10 24.62 -49.55 -6.72
C MET A 10 24.76 -50.55 -5.54
N LEU A 11 24.58 -51.87 -5.68
CA LEU A 11 24.66 -52.81 -6.82
C LEU A 11 23.66 -53.99 -6.65
N GLY A 12 23.30 -54.66 -7.76
CA GLY A 12 22.94 -56.09 -7.76
C GLY A 12 21.79 -56.51 -8.69
N THR A 13 22.11 -56.99 -9.91
CA THR A 13 21.25 -57.73 -10.87
C THR A 13 21.65 -59.23 -10.87
N PRO A 14 20.97 -60.16 -11.58
CA PRO A 14 19.53 -60.41 -11.81
C PRO A 14 19.14 -61.90 -11.52
N ALA A 15 17.86 -62.27 -11.69
CA ALA A 15 17.32 -63.57 -12.18
C ALA A 15 16.03 -64.03 -11.42
N PRO A 16 15.13 -64.78 -12.10
CA PRO A 16 13.68 -64.63 -11.96
C PRO A 16 13.01 -65.84 -11.31
N GLU A 17 11.91 -65.65 -10.59
CA GLU A 17 10.93 -66.71 -10.39
C GLU A 17 9.49 -66.19 -10.43
N ALA A 18 8.66 -67.03 -11.01
CA ALA A 18 7.30 -66.80 -11.47
C ALA A 18 6.29 -66.69 -10.31
N GLY A 19 5.23 -65.90 -10.51
CA GLY A 19 4.04 -66.04 -9.67
C GLY A 19 3.10 -64.84 -9.62
N GLY A 20 2.15 -64.80 -10.56
CA GLY A 20 0.75 -64.56 -10.20
C GLY A 20 0.25 -63.12 -9.96
N LYS A 21 -0.82 -62.80 -10.71
CA LYS A 21 -1.83 -61.76 -10.51
C LYS A 21 -1.46 -60.33 -10.88
N ALA A 22 -1.72 -60.04 -12.16
CA ALA A 22 -2.18 -58.73 -12.61
C ALA A 22 -3.34 -58.23 -11.74
N ARG A 23 -3.08 -57.22 -10.91
CA ARG A 23 -4.10 -56.41 -10.26
C ARG A 23 -4.06 -55.04 -10.93
N ALA A 24 -5.08 -54.77 -11.75
CA ALA A 24 -5.27 -53.49 -12.41
C ALA A 24 -5.37 -52.39 -11.35
N GLU A 25 -4.43 -51.43 -11.36
CA GLU A 25 -4.60 -50.14 -10.69
C GLU A 25 -5.63 -49.32 -11.48
N PRO A 26 -6.69 -48.80 -10.85
CA PRO A 26 -7.56 -47.82 -11.48
C PRO A 26 -6.80 -46.48 -11.66
N PRO A 27 -7.11 -45.70 -12.71
CA PRO A 27 -6.36 -44.50 -13.06
C PRO A 27 -6.43 -43.43 -11.96
N PRO A 28 -5.44 -42.52 -11.88
CA PRO A 28 -5.48 -41.43 -10.92
C PRO A 28 -6.71 -40.57 -11.18
N ALA A 29 -7.48 -40.30 -10.12
CA ALA A 29 -8.61 -39.40 -10.18
C ALA A 29 -8.17 -38.03 -10.74
N PRO A 30 -8.97 -37.41 -11.61
CA PRO A 30 -8.64 -36.11 -12.17
C PRO A 30 -8.52 -35.08 -11.04
N SER A 31 -7.44 -34.28 -11.11
CA SER A 31 -7.26 -33.05 -10.35
C SER A 31 -8.60 -32.39 -10.06
N ALA A 32 -8.93 -32.24 -8.77
CA ALA A 32 -10.00 -31.37 -8.35
C ALA A 32 -9.62 -29.94 -8.78
N ALA A 33 -10.11 -29.60 -9.96
CA ALA A 33 -10.13 -28.28 -10.50
C ALA A 33 -10.72 -27.31 -9.47
N GLY A 34 -10.01 -26.20 -9.28
CA GLY A 34 -10.52 -24.91 -8.84
C GLY A 34 -11.61 -24.93 -7.78
N ALA A 35 -11.23 -24.67 -6.53
CA ALA A 35 -12.13 -23.96 -5.62
C ALA A 35 -12.74 -22.77 -6.39
N PRO A 36 -14.07 -22.58 -6.32
CA PRO A 36 -14.71 -21.52 -7.09
C PRO A 36 -14.13 -20.19 -6.62
N ARG A 37 -13.75 -19.32 -7.56
CA ARG A 37 -13.36 -17.91 -7.33
C ARG A 37 -14.54 -17.06 -6.82
N LYS A 38 -15.34 -17.61 -5.90
CA LYS A 38 -16.59 -17.03 -5.40
C LYS A 38 -16.34 -15.87 -4.44
N GLY A 39 -15.13 -15.75 -3.87
CA GLY A 39 -14.75 -14.65 -2.98
C GLY A 39 -14.08 -13.44 -3.64
N MET A 40 -13.66 -13.52 -4.91
CA MET A 40 -12.92 -12.42 -5.56
C MET A 40 -13.75 -11.11 -5.69
N PRO A 41 -15.03 -11.13 -6.14
CA PRO A 41 -15.81 -9.90 -6.26
C PRO A 41 -16.27 -9.36 -4.90
N GLU A 42 -16.56 -10.23 -3.93
CA GLU A 42 -16.99 -9.84 -2.58
C GLU A 42 -15.82 -9.22 -1.79
N GLN A 43 -14.61 -9.77 -1.92
CA GLN A 43 -13.39 -9.18 -1.35
C GLN A 43 -13.05 -7.84 -1.99
N LEU A 44 -13.20 -7.71 -3.32
CA LEU A 44 -13.01 -6.43 -4.00
C LEU A 44 -14.00 -5.37 -3.50
N ALA A 45 -15.27 -5.74 -3.35
CA ALA A 45 -16.31 -4.85 -2.82
C ALA A 45 -16.03 -4.43 -1.36
N GLN A 46 -15.55 -5.35 -0.53
CA GLN A 46 -15.12 -5.04 0.84
C GLN A 46 -13.92 -4.10 0.87
N ASN A 47 -12.90 -4.35 0.05
CA ASN A 47 -11.72 -3.48 -0.05
C ASN A 47 -12.09 -2.07 -0.52
N LEU A 48 -12.95 -1.95 -1.54
CA LEU A 48 -13.43 -0.66 -2.02
C LEU A 48 -14.24 0.08 -0.95
N LYS A 49 -15.05 -0.64 -0.17
CA LYS A 49 -15.79 -0.05 0.95
C LYS A 49 -14.85 0.44 2.04
N THR A 50 -13.88 -0.37 2.46
CA THR A 50 -12.89 0.03 3.47
C THR A 50 -12.04 1.21 2.99
N GLN A 51 -11.66 1.24 1.71
CA GLN A 51 -10.95 2.36 1.11
C GLN A 51 -11.82 3.62 1.07
N GLY A 52 -13.10 3.48 0.72
CA GLY A 52 -14.07 4.58 0.76
C GLY A 52 -14.26 5.15 2.16
N ASP A 53 -14.46 4.28 3.16
CA ASP A 53 -14.59 4.67 4.56
C ASP A 53 -13.31 5.38 5.06
N ALA A 54 -12.14 4.87 4.69
CA ALA A 54 -10.87 5.52 5.00
C ALA A 54 -10.77 6.91 4.33
N MET A 55 -11.14 7.04 3.06
CA MET A 55 -11.15 8.33 2.36
C MET A 55 -12.08 9.34 3.03
N ILE A 56 -13.27 8.91 3.48
CA ILE A 56 -14.21 9.77 4.23
C ILE A 56 -13.57 10.24 5.55
N GLN A 57 -12.95 9.32 6.30
CA GLN A 57 -12.28 9.67 7.56
C GLN A 57 -11.10 10.63 7.34
N TYR A 58 -10.28 10.39 6.31
CA TYR A 58 -9.18 11.28 5.95
C TYR A 58 -9.70 12.66 5.54
N GLY A 59 -10.77 12.72 4.73
CA GLY A 59 -11.42 13.96 4.35
C GLY A 59 -11.94 14.74 5.56
N ALA A 60 -12.66 14.08 6.47
CA ALA A 60 -13.15 14.71 7.70
C ALA A 60 -12.01 15.23 8.57
N ARG A 61 -10.94 14.44 8.74
CA ARG A 61 -9.76 14.85 9.52
C ARG A 61 -9.06 16.05 8.90
N LEU A 62 -8.98 16.12 7.56
CA LEU A 62 -8.36 17.22 6.84
C LEU A 62 -9.17 18.52 7.00
N LEU A 63 -10.50 18.44 6.94
CA LEU A 63 -11.39 19.58 7.22
C LEU A 63 -11.21 20.11 8.65
N VAL A 64 -11.17 19.23 9.65
CA VAL A 64 -10.97 19.63 11.05
C VAL A 64 -9.59 20.28 11.24
N MET A 65 -8.54 19.69 10.65
CA MET A 65 -7.19 20.27 10.71
C MET A 65 -7.15 21.66 10.05
N ARG A 66 -7.85 21.85 8.92
CA ARG A 66 -7.96 23.14 8.24
C ARG A 66 -8.57 24.21 9.15
N GLU A 67 -9.73 23.94 9.73
CA GLU A 67 -10.41 24.90 10.62
C GLU A 67 -9.55 25.24 11.86
N MET A 68 -8.88 24.24 12.42
CA MET A 68 -7.95 24.45 13.54
C MET A 68 -6.78 25.37 13.14
N LEU A 69 -6.17 25.15 11.98
CA LEU A 69 -5.07 25.97 11.47
C LEU A 69 -5.52 27.42 11.21
N CYS A 70 -6.70 27.62 10.62
CA CYS A 70 -7.29 28.95 10.43
C CYS A 70 -7.54 29.67 11.77
N ALA A 71 -8.15 28.98 12.75
CA ALA A 71 -8.37 29.56 14.08
C ALA A 71 -7.05 29.96 14.76
N MET A 72 -6.02 29.13 14.66
CA MET A 72 -4.68 29.45 15.16
C MET A 72 -4.06 30.65 14.43
N ALA A 73 -4.16 30.70 13.09
CA ALA A 73 -3.65 31.80 12.27
C ALA A 73 -4.30 33.14 12.64
N VAL A 74 -5.61 33.16 12.90
CA VAL A 74 -6.34 34.35 13.33
C VAL A 74 -5.90 34.83 14.73
N ALA A 75 -5.64 33.89 15.65
CA ALA A 75 -5.19 34.20 17.00
C ALA A 75 -3.74 34.73 17.07
N LEU A 76 -2.91 34.49 16.04
CA LEU A 76 -1.51 34.91 16.02
C LEU A 76 -1.35 36.43 15.81
N PRO A 77 -0.42 37.09 16.53
CA PRO A 77 -0.01 38.47 16.24
C PRO A 77 0.61 38.60 14.83
N PRO A 78 0.57 39.80 14.20
CA PRO A 78 1.11 40.02 12.85
C PRO A 78 2.56 39.54 12.66
N ASP A 79 3.45 39.84 13.60
CA ASP A 79 4.86 39.46 13.53
C ASP A 79 5.04 37.93 13.62
N ALA A 80 4.23 37.29 14.44
CA ALA A 80 4.21 35.84 14.58
C ALA A 80 3.66 35.15 13.33
N ARG A 81 2.66 35.74 12.63
CA ARG A 81 2.18 35.24 11.34
C ARG A 81 3.25 35.33 10.26
N ALA A 82 3.99 36.43 10.18
CA ALA A 82 5.08 36.58 9.22
C ALA A 82 6.22 35.56 9.48
N SER A 83 6.51 35.27 10.75
CA SER A 83 7.42 34.19 11.13
C SER A 83 6.87 32.81 10.73
N ALA A 84 5.60 32.52 11.04
CA ALA A 84 4.94 31.27 10.69
C ALA A 84 4.88 31.04 9.18
N GLN A 85 4.64 32.09 8.39
CA GLN A 85 4.65 32.02 6.93
C GLN A 85 6.03 31.61 6.38
N ARG A 86 7.11 32.18 6.93
CA ARG A 86 8.48 31.81 6.54
C ARG A 86 8.80 30.37 6.90
N GLN A 87 8.47 29.95 8.13
CA GLN A 87 8.67 28.57 8.57
C GLN A 87 7.84 27.58 7.76
N PHE A 88 6.61 27.94 7.41
CA PHE A 88 5.73 27.11 6.59
C PHE A 88 6.35 26.86 5.21
N ARG A 89 6.81 27.92 4.52
CA ARG A 89 7.52 27.76 3.23
C ARG A 89 8.73 26.85 3.35
N GLN A 90 9.59 27.09 4.33
CA GLN A 90 10.79 26.26 4.53
C GLN A 90 10.46 24.78 4.75
N ARG A 91 9.38 24.47 5.49
CA ARG A 91 8.96 23.08 5.71
C ARG A 91 8.36 22.43 4.47
N ILE A 92 7.67 23.21 3.62
CA ILE A 92 7.19 22.72 2.33
C ILE A 92 8.36 22.45 1.39
N ASP A 93 9.35 23.34 1.33
CA ASP A 93 10.54 23.13 0.51
C ASP A 93 11.30 21.86 0.96
N GLN A 94 11.42 21.64 2.27
CA GLN A 94 11.97 20.39 2.82
C GLN A 94 11.13 19.17 2.45
N LEU A 95 9.80 19.26 2.56
CA LEU A 95 8.89 18.17 2.18
C LEU A 95 9.06 17.81 0.70
N LEU A 96 9.13 18.81 -0.18
CA LEU A 96 9.33 18.63 -1.61
C LEU A 96 10.68 17.96 -1.89
N SER A 97 11.74 18.39 -1.22
CA SER A 97 13.07 17.79 -1.39
C SER A 97 13.13 16.31 -1.00
N LEU A 98 12.30 15.86 -0.03
CA LEU A 98 12.20 14.46 0.35
C LEU A 98 11.41 13.63 -0.66
N THR A 99 10.56 14.27 -1.44
CA THR A 99 9.73 13.60 -2.44
C THR A 99 10.33 13.60 -3.84
N ASP A 100 11.40 14.35 -4.10
CA ASP A 100 12.06 14.40 -5.41
C ASP A 100 12.61 13.03 -5.86
N ASP A 101 12.95 12.14 -4.91
CA ASP A 101 13.40 10.77 -5.19
C ASP A 101 12.24 9.82 -5.60
N HIS A 102 10.99 10.23 -5.40
CA HIS A 102 9.80 9.45 -5.72
C HIS A 102 9.01 10.12 -6.84
N VAL A 103 8.81 9.41 -7.95
CA VAL A 103 7.95 9.89 -9.06
C VAL A 103 6.50 9.92 -8.57
N LEU A 104 6.11 11.03 -7.93
CA LEU A 104 4.74 11.27 -7.52
C LEU A 104 3.90 11.60 -8.76
N PRO A 105 2.63 11.18 -8.79
CA PRO A 105 1.72 11.57 -9.87
C PRO A 105 1.64 13.10 -10.01
N ALA A 106 1.60 13.61 -11.24
CA ALA A 106 1.49 15.05 -11.50
C ALA A 106 0.27 15.70 -10.82
N GLU A 107 -0.82 14.93 -10.66
CA GLU A 107 -2.02 15.34 -9.93
C GLU A 107 -1.73 15.62 -8.45
N PHE A 108 -0.86 14.83 -7.82
CA PHE A 108 -0.46 15.02 -6.42
C PHE A 108 0.35 16.32 -6.26
N HIS A 109 1.30 16.58 -7.16
CA HIS A 109 2.06 17.84 -7.14
C HIS A 109 1.14 19.05 -7.32
N THR A 110 0.17 18.96 -8.23
CA THR A 110 -0.79 20.04 -8.48
C THR A 110 -1.67 20.29 -7.25
N ALA A 111 -2.21 19.23 -6.63
CA ALA A 111 -3.00 19.34 -5.42
C ALA A 111 -2.19 19.90 -4.24
N LEU A 112 -0.94 19.45 -4.07
CA LEU A 112 -0.05 19.93 -3.02
C LEU A 112 0.24 21.43 -3.18
N LEU A 113 0.55 21.89 -4.40
CA LEU A 113 0.80 23.31 -4.66
C LEU A 113 -0.46 24.16 -4.44
N ALA A 114 -1.65 23.66 -4.79
CA ALA A 114 -2.91 24.34 -4.53
C ALA A 114 -3.13 24.55 -3.02
N GLU A 115 -2.95 23.49 -2.21
CA GLU A 115 -3.06 23.55 -0.76
C GLU A 115 -2.04 24.49 -0.12
N VAL A 116 -0.77 24.44 -0.55
CA VAL A 116 0.29 25.33 -0.05
C VAL A 116 -0.06 26.79 -0.31
N ASN A 117 -0.52 27.10 -1.52
CA ASN A 117 -0.92 28.46 -1.88
C ASN A 117 -2.13 28.93 -1.09
N TYR A 118 -3.09 28.04 -0.83
CA TYR A 118 -4.25 28.33 0.01
C TYR A 118 -3.84 28.77 1.43
N TYR A 119 -3.04 27.96 2.14
CA TYR A 119 -2.61 28.30 3.51
C TYR A 119 -1.65 29.50 3.56
N LEU A 120 -0.83 29.72 2.53
CA LEU A 120 -0.05 30.95 2.41
C LEU A 120 -0.93 32.19 2.23
N GLY A 121 -2.07 32.03 1.55
CA GLY A 121 -3.12 33.05 1.44
C GLY A 121 -3.75 33.38 2.78
N GLU A 122 -4.19 32.36 3.52
CA GLU A 122 -4.78 32.52 4.87
C GLU A 122 -3.84 33.21 5.86
N LEU A 123 -2.53 32.91 5.79
CA LEU A 123 -1.53 33.58 6.62
C LEU A 123 -1.26 35.03 6.20
N LYS A 124 -1.57 35.39 4.95
CA LYS A 124 -1.33 36.73 4.38
C LYS A 124 -2.57 37.62 4.48
N GLN A 125 -3.78 37.07 4.45
CA GLN A 125 -5.01 37.85 4.46
C GLN A 125 -5.32 38.46 5.84
N ARG A 126 -5.52 39.79 5.79
CA ARG A 126 -6.36 40.60 6.66
C ARG A 126 -7.29 41.37 5.73
#